data_AF-A0A853J7W5-F1
#
_entry.id   AF-A0A853J7W5-F1
#
_cell.length_a   1.000
_cell.length_b   1.000
_cell.length_c   1.000
_cell.angle_alpha   90.00
_cell.angle_beta   90.00
_cell.angle_gamma   90.00
#
_symmetry.space_group_name_H-M   'P 1'
#
loop_
_entity.id
_entity.type
_entity.pdbx_description
1 polymer ?
#
loop_
_entity_poly.entity_id
_entity_poly.type
_entity_poly.pdbx_seq_one_letter_code
_entity_poly.pdbx_strand_id
1 'polypeptide(L)'
;MKRATLILAYALPILASGCEARQRMLDMPIQDQGGLPCFGVADTREARRHPIKLGAMVVSELDASENVVREVWSLAGRLPPVMLDPAQCLPYGAQPEGAEALVEAAPVQPGTRYSAFINAYIQDGANWSNRSYLGAFCLTEGPEGRQVHQIPSGSIADKARWAACRVDP
;
A
#
# COMPACT_ATOMS: atom_id res chain seq x y z
N MET A 1 -46.14 45.68 41.12
CA MET A 1 -44.73 45.50 40.73
C MET A 1 -44.42 44.01 40.65
N LYS A 2 -44.31 43.42 39.45
CA LYS A 2 -43.91 42.02 39.25
C LYS A 2 -42.67 42.01 38.36
N ARG A 3 -41.60 41.40 38.86
CA ARG A 3 -40.25 41.39 38.27
C ARG A 3 -40.24 40.47 37.04
N ALA A 4 -39.70 40.97 35.93
CA ALA A 4 -39.42 40.20 34.73
C ALA A 4 -38.12 39.42 34.92
N THR A 5 -38.17 38.10 34.76
CA THR A 5 -36.99 37.24 34.79
C THR A 5 -36.56 36.97 33.35
N LEU A 6 -35.45 37.60 32.94
CA LEU A 6 -34.77 37.33 31.67
C LEU A 6 -33.93 36.05 31.85
N ILE A 7 -34.37 34.95 31.22
CA ILE A 7 -33.57 33.72 31.15
C ILE A 7 -32.65 33.84 29.93
N LEU A 8 -31.37 34.10 30.20
CA LEU A 8 -30.32 34.14 29.18
C LEU A 8 -29.93 32.69 28.84
N ALA A 9 -30.39 32.18 27.70
CA ALA A 9 -30.01 30.87 27.19
C ALA A 9 -28.56 30.92 26.66
N TYR A 10 -27.62 30.33 27.39
CA TYR A 10 -26.27 30.08 26.91
C TYR A 10 -26.29 28.97 25.86
N ALA A 11 -26.13 29.34 24.59
CA ALA A 11 -25.81 28.39 23.52
C ALA A 11 -24.31 28.05 23.60
N LEU A 12 -23.99 26.84 24.04
CA LEU A 12 -22.65 26.27 23.93
C LEU A 12 -22.44 25.77 22.50
N PRO A 13 -21.48 26.32 21.73
CA PRO A 13 -21.11 25.74 20.45
C PRO A 13 -20.35 24.43 20.72
N ILE A 14 -20.98 23.30 20.40
CA ILE A 14 -20.30 22.00 20.34
C ILE A 14 -19.34 22.09 19.15
N LEU A 15 -18.06 22.36 19.42
CA LEU A 15 -16.98 22.17 18.46
C LEU A 15 -16.88 20.66 18.21
N ALA A 16 -17.60 20.17 17.20
CA ALA A 16 -17.37 18.86 16.64
C ALA A 16 -15.98 18.91 15.98
N SER A 17 -14.94 18.61 16.74
CA SER A 17 -13.65 18.21 16.18
C SER A 17 -13.90 16.93 15.40
N GLY A 18 -14.15 17.07 14.10
CA GLY A 18 -14.17 15.98 13.15
C GLY A 18 -12.81 15.31 13.22
N CYS A 19 -12.72 14.25 14.01
CA CYS A 19 -11.56 13.38 14.05
C CYS A 19 -11.62 12.59 12.74
N GLU A 20 -11.09 13.15 11.65
CA GLU A 20 -10.77 12.36 10.46
C GLU A 20 -9.68 11.38 10.87
N ALA A 21 -10.08 10.17 11.27
CA ALA A 21 -9.17 9.07 11.48
C ALA A 21 -8.60 8.65 10.11
N ARG A 22 -7.59 9.39 9.62
CA ARG A 22 -6.81 8.97 8.47
C ARG A 22 -5.94 7.79 8.91
N GLN A 23 -6.31 6.58 8.51
CA GLN A 23 -5.46 5.40 8.70
C GLN A 23 -4.14 5.67 7.98
N ARG A 24 -3.04 5.74 8.73
CA ARG A 24 -1.71 5.95 8.16
C ARG A 24 -1.35 4.73 7.31
N MET A 25 -0.98 4.96 6.05
CA MET A 25 -0.40 3.90 5.22
C MET A 25 0.96 3.51 5.77
N LEU A 26 1.25 2.21 5.78
CA LEU A 26 2.52 1.63 6.17
C LEU A 26 3.40 1.45 4.93
N ASP A 27 4.70 1.40 5.13
CA ASP A 27 5.64 1.12 4.04
C ASP A 27 5.54 -0.34 3.62
N MET A 28 5.51 -0.57 2.31
CA MET A 28 5.60 -1.91 1.72
C MET A 28 7.05 -2.20 1.34
N PRO A 29 7.70 -3.23 1.92
CA PRO A 29 8.94 -3.76 1.37
C PRO A 29 8.71 -4.32 -0.04
N ILE A 30 9.53 -3.89 -1.00
CA ILE A 30 9.53 -4.42 -2.37
C ILE A 30 10.93 -4.94 -2.67
N GLN A 31 11.02 -6.25 -2.89
CA GLN A 31 12.29 -6.94 -3.07
C GLN A 31 12.45 -7.39 -4.52
N ASP A 32 13.69 -7.43 -4.99
CA ASP A 32 14.02 -8.13 -6.24
C ASP A 32 13.99 -9.65 -6.00
N GLN A 33 13.32 -10.37 -6.89
CA GLN A 33 13.37 -11.82 -6.98
C GLN A 33 13.69 -12.22 -8.42
N GLY A 34 14.95 -12.05 -8.83
CA GLY A 34 15.40 -12.41 -10.17
C GLY A 34 14.83 -11.48 -11.24
N GLY A 35 14.77 -10.17 -10.96
CA GLY A 35 14.23 -9.17 -11.88
C GLY A 35 12.71 -9.04 -11.88
N LEU A 36 12.02 -9.72 -10.96
CA LEU A 36 10.58 -9.57 -10.70
C LEU A 36 10.33 -8.98 -9.31
N PRO A 37 9.38 -8.03 -9.16
CA PRO A 37 9.10 -7.43 -7.88
C PRO A 37 8.35 -8.40 -6.97
N CYS A 38 8.72 -8.41 -5.70
CA CYS A 38 8.08 -9.22 -4.67
C CYS A 38 7.62 -8.35 -3.51
N PHE A 39 6.34 -8.41 -3.17
CA PHE A 39 5.67 -7.45 -2.29
C PHE A 39 5.46 -8.02 -0.90
N GLY A 40 6.01 -7.37 0.13
CA GLY A 40 5.92 -7.82 1.51
C GLY A 40 5.02 -6.95 2.37
N VAL A 41 4.66 -7.47 3.54
CA VAL A 41 4.20 -6.66 4.67
C VAL A 41 5.40 -6.32 5.55
N ALA A 42 5.47 -5.10 6.07
CA ALA A 42 6.59 -4.67 6.91
C ALA A 42 6.75 -5.56 8.15
N ASP A 43 7.98 -6.00 8.43
CA ASP A 43 8.32 -6.85 9.57
C ASP A 43 8.31 -6.06 10.90
N THR A 44 7.10 -5.75 11.36
CA THR A 44 6.84 -5.04 12.62
C THR A 44 6.60 -6.00 13.78
N ARG A 45 6.65 -5.50 15.01
CA ARG A 45 6.25 -6.30 16.18
C ARG A 45 4.79 -6.76 16.09
N GLU A 46 3.90 -5.94 15.55
CA GLU A 46 2.48 -6.27 15.33
C GLU A 46 2.38 -7.43 14.33
N ALA A 47 3.02 -7.29 13.16
CA ALA A 47 3.01 -8.30 12.12
C ALA A 47 3.53 -9.67 12.60
N ARG A 48 4.56 -9.70 13.44
CA ARG A 48 5.11 -10.95 14.02
C ARG A 48 4.25 -11.62 15.08
N ARG A 49 3.29 -10.91 15.67
CA ARG A 49 2.48 -11.42 16.79
C ARG A 49 1.10 -11.86 16.38
N HIS A 50 0.64 -11.40 15.22
CA HIS A 50 -0.75 -11.49 14.82
C HIS A 50 -0.85 -12.05 13.40
N PRO A 51 -1.77 -13.00 13.16
CA PRO A 51 -2.06 -13.45 11.81
C PRO A 51 -2.46 -12.28 10.91
N ILE A 52 -1.94 -12.29 9.68
CA ILE A 52 -2.24 -11.29 8.66
C ILE A 52 -2.90 -12.00 7.49
N LYS A 53 -4.10 -11.59 7.11
CA LYS A 53 -4.76 -12.07 5.89
C LYS A 53 -4.71 -11.01 4.80
N LEU A 54 -4.49 -11.44 3.58
CA LEU A 54 -4.58 -10.59 2.40
C LEU A 54 -6.04 -10.21 2.16
N GLY A 55 -6.31 -8.90 2.02
CA GLY A 55 -7.55 -8.38 1.48
C GLY A 55 -7.44 -8.22 -0.03
N ALA A 56 -6.44 -7.44 -0.48
CA ALA A 56 -6.14 -7.24 -1.89
C ALA A 56 -4.68 -6.86 -2.11
N MET A 57 -4.15 -7.18 -3.29
CA MET A 57 -2.88 -6.69 -3.83
C MET A 57 -3.19 -5.95 -5.14
N VAL A 58 -2.64 -4.76 -5.31
CA VAL A 58 -2.80 -3.94 -6.52
C VAL A 58 -1.45 -3.37 -6.93
N VAL A 59 -1.11 -3.48 -8.21
CA VAL A 59 0.03 -2.79 -8.82
C VAL A 59 -0.47 -1.91 -9.95
N SER A 60 -0.03 -0.66 -9.94
CA SER A 60 -0.46 0.35 -10.89
C SER A 60 0.73 1.01 -11.56
N GLU A 61 0.59 1.27 -12.85
CA GLU A 61 1.52 2.11 -13.61
C GLU A 61 1.25 3.59 -13.28
N LEU A 62 2.34 4.35 -13.13
CA LEU A 62 2.31 5.76 -12.78
C LEU A 62 2.85 6.63 -13.90
N ASP A 63 2.27 7.82 -14.05
CA ASP A 63 2.82 8.85 -14.92
C ASP A 63 4.01 9.59 -14.25
N ALA A 64 4.57 10.58 -14.97
CA ALA A 64 5.67 11.38 -14.47
C ALA A 64 5.34 12.23 -13.22
N SER A 65 4.06 12.45 -12.96
CA SER A 65 3.48 13.18 -11.83
C SER A 65 2.92 12.24 -10.75
N GLU A 66 3.21 10.93 -10.85
CA GLU A 66 2.78 9.88 -9.93
C GLU A 66 1.26 9.65 -9.87
N ASN A 67 0.52 10.09 -10.90
CA ASN A 67 -0.86 9.71 -11.05
C ASN A 67 -0.95 8.29 -11.59
N VAL A 68 -1.92 7.53 -11.10
CA VAL A 68 -2.24 6.21 -11.65
C VAL A 68 -2.72 6.37 -13.09
N VAL A 69 -2.00 5.75 -14.02
CA VAL A 69 -2.38 5.66 -15.44
C VAL A 69 -3.32 4.48 -15.64
N ARG A 70 -2.95 3.32 -15.10
CA ARG A 70 -3.73 2.09 -15.16
C ARG A 70 -3.28 1.10 -14.10
N GLU A 71 -4.18 0.20 -13.74
CA GLU A 71 -3.84 -1.02 -13.01
C GLU A 71 -3.19 -2.03 -13.96
N VAL A 72 -2.11 -2.67 -13.51
CA VAL A 72 -1.35 -3.64 -14.31
C VAL A 72 -1.35 -5.05 -13.73
N TRP A 73 -1.79 -5.19 -12.48
CA TRP A 73 -2.02 -6.47 -11.84
C TRP A 73 -2.81 -6.27 -10.55
N SER A 74 -3.78 -7.14 -10.28
CA SER A 74 -4.39 -7.18 -8.97
C SER A 74 -5.04 -8.52 -8.66
N LEU A 75 -5.14 -8.78 -7.38
CA LEU A 75 -5.85 -9.95 -6.85
C LEU A 75 -6.52 -9.61 -5.53
N ALA A 76 -7.57 -10.35 -5.21
CA ALA A 76 -8.27 -10.30 -3.93
C ALA A 76 -8.08 -11.61 -3.17
N GLY A 77 -7.91 -11.50 -1.85
CA GLY A 77 -7.99 -12.65 -0.95
C GLY A 77 -9.44 -13.15 -0.85
N ARG A 78 -9.62 -14.45 -0.99
CA ARG A 78 -10.90 -15.19 -0.92
C ARG A 78 -10.81 -16.28 0.16
N LEU A 79 -11.47 -17.41 -0.09
CA LEU A 79 -11.46 -18.59 0.76
C LEU A 79 -10.72 -19.74 0.04
N PRO A 80 -9.84 -20.48 0.73
CA PRO A 80 -9.36 -20.22 2.09
C PRO A 80 -8.60 -18.88 2.18
N PRO A 81 -8.48 -18.26 3.37
CA PRO A 81 -7.76 -16.99 3.49
C PRO A 81 -6.30 -17.13 3.09
N VAL A 82 -5.82 -16.19 2.26
CA VAL A 82 -4.38 -16.07 1.98
C VAL A 82 -3.71 -15.42 3.19
N MET A 83 -2.89 -16.19 3.89
CA MET A 83 -2.12 -15.71 5.02
C MET A 83 -0.81 -15.09 4.53
N LEU A 84 -0.43 -13.95 5.10
CA LEU A 84 0.82 -13.26 4.80
C LEU A 84 1.73 -13.39 6.02
N ASP A 85 2.85 -14.08 5.88
CA ASP A 85 3.86 -14.09 6.93
C ASP A 85 4.74 -12.82 6.85
N PRO A 86 5.16 -12.27 8.00
CA PRO A 86 6.20 -11.25 8.03
C PRO A 86 7.46 -11.82 7.38
N ALA A 87 8.07 -11.05 6.45
CA ALA A 87 9.19 -11.45 5.60
C ALA A 87 8.87 -12.42 4.44
N GLN A 88 7.68 -13.02 4.37
CA GLN A 88 7.20 -13.60 3.11
C GLN A 88 6.88 -12.47 2.14
N CYS A 89 7.28 -12.64 0.89
CA CYS A 89 6.95 -11.70 -0.18
C CYS A 89 6.05 -12.40 -1.20
N LEU A 90 5.06 -11.67 -1.72
CA LEU A 90 4.15 -12.11 -2.77
C LEU A 90 4.76 -11.74 -4.12
N PRO A 91 5.20 -12.71 -4.95
CA PRO A 91 5.78 -12.40 -6.25
C PRO A 91 4.75 -11.77 -7.19
N TYR A 92 5.19 -10.83 -8.01
CA TYR A 92 4.34 -10.24 -9.05
C TYR A 92 3.77 -11.30 -10.00
N GLY A 93 2.46 -11.24 -10.21
CA GLY A 93 1.73 -12.21 -11.04
C GLY A 93 1.47 -13.56 -10.37
N ALA A 94 1.91 -13.78 -9.13
CA ALA A 94 1.57 -15.00 -8.41
C ALA A 94 0.11 -14.99 -7.94
N GLN A 95 -0.61 -16.08 -8.16
CA GLN A 95 -1.94 -16.28 -7.60
C GLN A 95 -1.87 -17.40 -6.55
N PRO A 96 -1.65 -17.07 -5.25
CA PRO A 96 -1.63 -18.07 -4.20
C PRO A 96 -3.00 -18.74 -4.04
N GLU A 97 -3.03 -19.92 -3.42
CA GLU A 97 -4.29 -20.59 -3.11
C GLU A 97 -5.19 -19.69 -2.27
N GLY A 98 -6.46 -19.59 -2.66
CA GLY A 98 -7.40 -18.69 -2.01
C GLY A 98 -7.33 -17.24 -2.49
N ALA A 99 -6.52 -16.91 -3.50
CA ALA A 99 -6.61 -15.64 -4.22
C ALA A 99 -7.40 -15.76 -5.53
N GLU A 100 -8.08 -14.68 -5.90
CA GLU A 100 -8.72 -14.50 -7.20
C GLU A 100 -8.06 -13.33 -7.92
N ALA A 101 -7.54 -13.56 -9.12
CA ALA A 101 -7.05 -12.49 -9.99
C ALA A 101 -8.23 -11.61 -10.44
N LEU A 102 -8.10 -10.29 -10.25
CA LEU A 102 -9.05 -9.31 -10.75
C LEU A 102 -8.53 -8.65 -12.02
N VAL A 103 -7.21 -8.47 -12.10
CA VAL A 103 -6.49 -8.05 -13.31
C VAL A 103 -5.28 -8.95 -13.48
N GLU A 104 -5.21 -9.62 -14.63
CA GLU A 104 -4.05 -10.43 -15.02
C GLU A 104 -2.77 -9.60 -15.08
N ALA A 105 -1.65 -10.20 -14.69
CA ALA A 105 -0.37 -9.50 -14.64
C ALA A 105 0.12 -9.12 -16.04
N ALA A 106 0.17 -7.82 -16.33
CA ALA A 106 0.79 -7.31 -17.53
C ALA A 106 2.33 -7.30 -17.38
N PRO A 107 3.09 -7.37 -18.49
CA PRO A 107 4.54 -7.24 -18.42
C PRO A 107 4.97 -5.92 -17.78
N VAL A 108 5.82 -5.99 -16.75
CA VAL A 108 6.49 -4.81 -16.17
C VAL A 108 7.69 -4.43 -17.02
N GLN A 109 7.84 -3.13 -17.29
CA GLN A 109 8.84 -2.60 -18.22
C GLN A 109 9.93 -1.83 -17.47
N PRO A 110 11.20 -1.97 -17.88
CA PRO A 110 12.26 -1.08 -17.42
C PRO A 110 11.93 0.39 -17.67
N GLY A 111 12.29 1.25 -16.71
CA GLY A 111 12.05 2.68 -16.76
C GLY A 111 10.63 3.14 -16.44
N THR A 112 9.65 2.23 -16.47
CA THR A 112 8.28 2.54 -16.06
C THR A 112 8.17 2.62 -14.55
N ARG A 113 7.34 3.56 -14.09
CA ARG A 113 7.09 3.81 -12.67
C ARG A 113 5.87 3.03 -12.22
N TYR A 114 5.97 2.40 -11.06
CA TYR A 114 4.87 1.62 -10.50
C TYR A 114 4.63 1.98 -9.03
N SER A 115 3.38 1.96 -8.61
CA SER A 115 2.99 1.84 -7.21
C SER A 115 2.44 0.45 -6.93
N ALA A 116 2.60 0.00 -5.70
CA ALA A 116 2.11 -1.27 -5.21
C ALA A 116 1.38 -1.04 -3.88
N PHE A 117 0.20 -1.63 -3.75
CA PHE A 117 -0.67 -1.47 -2.60
C PHE A 117 -1.17 -2.82 -2.10
N ILE A 118 -1.01 -3.06 -0.79
CA ILE A 118 -1.61 -4.22 -0.11
C ILE A 118 -2.64 -3.68 0.88
N ASN A 119 -3.86 -4.14 0.71
CA ASN A 119 -4.83 -4.14 1.78
C ASN A 119 -4.73 -5.46 2.53
N ALA A 120 -4.49 -5.39 3.83
CA ALA A 120 -4.42 -6.57 4.69
C ALA A 120 -5.27 -6.38 5.94
N TYR A 121 -5.61 -7.48 6.59
CA TYR A 121 -6.26 -7.45 7.89
C TYR A 121 -5.39 -8.17 8.90
N ILE A 122 -5.22 -7.55 10.06
CA ILE A 122 -4.48 -8.10 11.20
C ILE A 122 -5.46 -8.48 12.30
N GLN A 123 -5.27 -9.67 12.87
CA GLN A 123 -6.11 -10.17 13.95
C GLN A 123 -5.54 -9.86 15.34
N ASP A 124 -6.26 -9.06 16.13
CA ASP A 124 -5.97 -8.85 17.55
C ASP A 124 -7.12 -9.40 18.41
N GLY A 125 -6.86 -10.51 19.11
CA GLY A 125 -7.88 -11.30 19.78
C GLY A 125 -8.97 -11.77 18.82
N ALA A 126 -10.22 -11.38 19.08
CA ALA A 126 -11.37 -11.71 18.23
C ALA A 126 -11.61 -10.68 17.10
N ASN A 127 -10.86 -9.58 17.08
CA ASN A 127 -11.11 -8.47 16.17
C ASN A 127 -10.15 -8.49 14.98
N TRP A 128 -10.68 -8.18 13.80
CA TRP A 128 -9.88 -7.93 12.61
C TRP A 128 -9.86 -6.43 12.33
N SER A 129 -8.67 -5.87 12.13
CA SER A 129 -8.51 -4.48 11.73
C SER A 129 -7.71 -4.36 10.45
N ASN A 130 -8.01 -3.34 9.65
CA ASN A 130 -7.35 -3.14 8.38
C ASN A 130 -5.96 -2.51 8.56
N ARG A 131 -5.02 -2.89 7.70
CA ARG A 131 -3.75 -2.20 7.48
C ARG A 131 -3.55 -2.03 5.98
N SER A 132 -3.09 -0.86 5.59
CA SER A 132 -2.77 -0.53 4.21
C SER A 132 -1.27 -0.36 4.09
N TYR A 133 -0.64 -1.07 3.16
CA TYR A 133 0.78 -0.95 2.84
C TYR A 133 0.92 -0.36 1.44
N LEU A 134 1.81 0.61 1.27
CA LEU A 134 2.10 1.27 0.00
C LEU A 134 3.60 1.24 -0.26
N GLY A 135 3.97 0.95 -1.50
CA GLY A 135 5.33 1.09 -1.98
C GLY A 135 5.35 1.55 -3.43
N ALA A 136 6.52 1.96 -3.89
CA ALA A 136 6.76 2.34 -5.27
C ALA A 136 8.05 1.68 -5.76
N PHE A 137 8.11 1.36 -7.05
CA PHE A 137 9.27 0.71 -7.64
C PHE A 137 9.37 1.01 -9.14
N CYS A 138 10.52 0.70 -9.71
CA CYS A 138 10.72 0.56 -11.14
C CYS A 138 11.65 -0.61 -11.42
N LEU A 139 11.77 -0.97 -12.71
CA LEU A 139 12.77 -1.92 -13.15
C LEU A 139 13.90 -1.17 -13.85
N THR A 140 15.11 -1.66 -13.62
CA THR A 140 16.35 -1.16 -14.22
C THR A 140 17.00 -2.29 -15.00
N GLU A 141 17.73 -1.95 -16.07
CA GLU A 141 18.57 -2.91 -16.79
C GLU A 141 20.04 -2.59 -16.51
N GLY A 142 20.80 -3.62 -16.17
CA GLY A 142 22.23 -3.51 -15.93
C GLY A 142 23.00 -4.74 -16.44
N PRO A 143 24.33 -4.79 -16.22
CA PRO A 143 25.18 -5.89 -16.67
C PRO A 143 24.77 -7.26 -16.11
N GLU A 144 24.17 -7.27 -14.91
CA GLU A 144 23.67 -8.46 -14.23
C GLU A 144 22.24 -8.84 -14.63
N GLY A 145 21.67 -8.11 -15.60
CA GLY A 145 20.31 -8.27 -16.08
C GLY A 145 19.33 -7.27 -15.46
N ARG A 146 18.07 -7.66 -15.45
CA ARG A 146 16.96 -6.85 -14.95
C ARG A 146 16.94 -6.86 -13.43
N GLN A 147 16.79 -5.70 -12.82
CA GLN A 147 16.71 -5.54 -11.36
C GLN A 147 15.55 -4.62 -10.95
N VAL A 148 14.87 -5.00 -9.88
CA VAL A 148 13.83 -4.20 -9.23
C VAL A 148 14.47 -3.18 -8.30
N HIS A 149 14.14 -1.91 -8.51
CA HIS A 149 14.57 -0.82 -7.66
C HIS A 149 13.38 -0.27 -6.88
N GLN A 150 13.36 -0.50 -5.57
CA GLN A 150 12.36 0.10 -4.68
C GLN A 150 12.63 1.60 -4.52
N ILE A 151 11.57 2.40 -4.67
CA ILE A 151 11.61 3.84 -4.43
C ILE A 151 11.32 4.11 -2.95
N PRO A 152 12.19 4.86 -2.25
CA PRO A 152 11.94 5.25 -0.87
C PRO A 152 10.63 6.04 -0.71
N SER A 153 9.86 5.70 0.33
CA SER A 153 8.72 6.50 0.80
C SER A 153 9.19 7.87 1.32
N GLY A 154 8.38 8.91 1.14
CA GLY A 154 8.71 10.26 1.58
C GLY A 154 9.67 11.01 0.64
N SER A 155 10.30 12.08 1.13
CA SER A 155 11.05 13.03 0.29
C SER A 155 12.55 12.72 0.20
N ILE A 156 13.05 12.65 -1.03
CA ILE A 156 14.34 13.26 -1.41
C ILE A 156 14.07 14.10 -2.67
N ALA A 157 13.35 15.21 -2.49
CA ALA A 157 12.81 16.09 -3.54
C ALA A 157 12.20 15.34 -4.74
N ASP A 158 11.21 14.50 -4.41
CA ASP A 158 10.13 13.80 -5.14
C ASP A 158 10.33 13.33 -6.59
N LYS A 159 10.98 14.09 -7.47
CA LYS A 159 11.37 13.63 -8.81
C LYS A 159 12.74 12.94 -8.81
N ALA A 160 13.65 13.36 -7.93
CA ALA A 160 15.01 12.81 -7.90
C ALA A 160 15.04 11.35 -7.43
N ARG A 161 14.08 10.93 -6.59
CA ARG A 161 13.94 9.53 -6.16
C ARG A 161 13.70 8.55 -7.30
N TRP A 162 13.20 9.02 -8.44
CA TRP A 162 13.00 8.22 -9.65
C TRP A 162 14.19 8.27 -10.62
N ALA A 163 15.33 8.86 -10.24
CA ALA A 163 16.48 9.00 -11.13
C ALA A 163 17.02 7.64 -11.62
N ALA A 164 17.00 6.62 -10.76
CA ALA A 164 17.40 5.27 -11.11
C ALA A 164 16.49 4.63 -12.17
N CYS A 165 15.27 5.15 -12.34
CA CYS A 165 14.28 4.64 -13.30
C CYS A 165 14.40 5.30 -14.67
N ARG A 166 15.44 6.10 -14.91
CA ARG A 166 15.68 6.62 -16.26
C ARG A 166 16.45 5.56 -17.04
N VAL A 167 15.86 5.14 -18.15
CA VAL A 167 16.60 4.39 -19.17
C VAL A 167 17.25 5.45 -20.06
N ASP A 168 18.57 5.49 -20.10
CA ASP A 168 19.27 6.38 -21.04
C ASP A 168 18.91 5.96 -22.48
N PRO A 169 18.58 6.92 -23.37
CA PRO A 169 18.15 6.64 -24.73
C PRO A 169 19.26 6.06 -25.63
#